data_AF-A0A6L3EHF5-F1
#
_entry.id   AF-A0A6L3EHF5-F1
#
_cell.length_a   1.000
_cell.length_b   1.000
_cell.length_c   1.000
_cell.angle_alpha   90.00
_cell.angle_beta   90.00
_cell.angle_gamma   90.00
#
_symmetry.space_group_name_H-M   'P 1'
#
loop_
_entity.id
_entity.type
_entity.pdbx_description
1 polymer ?
#
loop_
_entity_poly.entity_id
_entity_poly.type
_entity_poly.pdbx_seq_one_letter_code
_entity_poly.pdbx_strand_id
1 'polypeptide(L)'
;MEMHHNSELAALFRRIAAYGECHAAEVVERAKGIDLPRIAPWDFRWIGAEGPETAGYGNAHYLMTPWHALRFALKNETRGRDYYARVAVESSNPDVAAIAREFADEESEHVRLVREWLVVVAPPEHDWDLELDPPNQPE
;
A
#
# COMPACT_ATOMS: atom_id res chain seq x y z
N MET A 1 -12.52 -12.50 7.82
CA MET A 1 -11.15 -13.03 7.67
C MET A 1 -10.74 -14.02 8.78
N GLU A 2 -11.35 -14.01 9.98
CA GLU A 2 -11.12 -15.08 10.98
C GLU A 2 -11.75 -16.45 10.60
N MET A 3 -12.71 -16.45 9.67
CA MET A 3 -13.43 -17.66 9.25
C MET A 3 -12.70 -18.57 8.23
N HIS A 4 -11.44 -18.30 7.86
CA HIS A 4 -10.74 -19.06 6.80
C HIS A 4 -9.35 -19.60 7.18
N HIS A 5 -9.05 -19.87 8.46
CA HIS A 5 -7.83 -20.58 8.88
C HIS A 5 -6.48 -19.94 8.44
N ASN A 6 -6.43 -18.62 8.20
CA ASN A 6 -5.22 -17.94 7.75
C ASN A 6 -4.77 -16.85 8.74
N SER A 7 -4.49 -17.27 9.99
CA SER A 7 -4.13 -16.38 11.11
C SER A 7 -2.80 -15.66 10.89
N GLU A 8 -1.82 -16.33 10.27
CA GLU A 8 -0.54 -15.75 9.87
C GLU A 8 -0.73 -14.65 8.81
N LEU A 9 -1.64 -14.86 7.86
CA LEU A 9 -2.00 -13.85 6.86
C LEU A 9 -2.68 -12.64 7.49
N ALA A 10 -3.64 -12.85 8.38
CA ALA A 10 -4.29 -11.75 9.08
C ALA A 10 -3.28 -10.96 9.93
N ALA A 11 -2.28 -11.62 10.52
CA ALA A 11 -1.18 -10.95 11.22
C ALA A 11 -0.29 -10.14 10.26
N LEU A 12 -0.02 -10.67 9.07
CA LEU A 12 0.74 -9.98 8.03
C LEU A 12 0.03 -8.70 7.56
N PHE A 13 -1.26 -8.77 7.24
CA PHE A 13 -2.03 -7.58 6.85
C PHE A 13 -2.15 -6.57 7.98
N ARG A 14 -2.34 -7.02 9.22
CA ARG A 14 -2.31 -6.11 10.38
C ARG A 14 -0.96 -5.41 10.53
N ARG A 15 0.14 -6.10 10.24
CA ARG A 15 1.48 -5.51 10.27
C ARG A 15 1.66 -4.47 9.16
N ILE A 16 1.20 -4.76 7.94
CA ILE A 16 1.23 -3.80 6.82
C ILE A 16 0.35 -2.57 7.12
N ALA A 17 -0.88 -2.78 7.60
CA ALA A 17 -1.76 -1.68 7.99
C ALA A 17 -1.16 -0.82 9.11
N ALA A 18 -0.50 -1.44 10.09
CA ALA A 18 0.18 -0.72 11.16
C ALA A 18 1.34 0.16 10.64
N TYR A 19 2.07 -0.26 9.59
CA TYR A 19 3.07 0.61 8.96
C TYR A 19 2.45 1.85 8.34
N GLY A 20 1.34 1.70 7.61
CA GLY A 20 0.60 2.84 7.04
C GLY A 20 0.03 3.78 8.10
N GLU A 21 -0.52 3.23 9.20
CA GLU A 21 -1.02 4.03 10.33
C GLU A 21 0.11 4.79 11.04
N CYS A 22 1.26 4.16 11.26
CA CYS A 22 2.44 4.80 11.83
C CYS A 22 2.97 5.92 10.91
N HIS A 23 3.07 5.68 9.61
CA HIS A 23 3.54 6.68 8.64
C HIS A 23 2.59 7.88 8.58
N ALA A 24 1.28 7.65 8.53
CA ALA A 24 0.29 8.72 8.59
C ALA A 24 0.39 9.55 9.89
N ALA A 25 0.62 8.89 11.03
CA ALA A 25 0.81 9.57 12.30
C ALA A 25 2.10 10.42 12.33
N GLU A 26 3.19 9.92 11.73
CA GLU A 26 4.45 10.64 11.62
C GLU A 26 4.32 11.88 10.72
N VAL A 27 3.64 11.77 9.58
CA VAL A 27 3.34 12.91 8.71
C VAL A 27 2.54 13.97 9.46
N VAL A 28 1.54 13.57 10.26
CA VAL A 28 0.76 14.49 11.09
C VAL A 28 1.63 15.15 12.16
N GLU A 29 2.54 14.42 12.79
CA GLU A 29 3.46 14.97 13.79
C GLU A 29 4.41 16.00 13.16
N ARG A 30 5.03 15.66 12.03
CA ARG A 30 5.96 16.55 11.31
C ARG A 30 5.25 17.79 10.74
N ALA A 31 3.96 17.70 10.45
CA ALA A 31 3.16 18.83 10.01
C ALA A 31 2.70 19.76 11.14
N LYS A 32 2.91 19.41 12.42
CA LYS A 32 2.52 20.28 13.54
C LYS A 32 3.28 21.60 13.47
N GLY A 33 2.53 22.70 13.59
CA GLY A 33 3.09 24.05 13.54
C GLY A 33 3.40 24.55 12.13
N ILE A 34 3.14 23.75 11.09
CA ILE A 34 3.19 24.17 9.69
C ILE A 34 1.77 24.53 9.26
N ASP A 35 1.58 25.72 8.69
CA ASP A 35 0.31 26.08 8.06
C ASP A 35 0.20 25.33 6.72
N LEU A 36 -0.48 24.18 6.75
CA LEU A 36 -0.65 23.36 5.56
C LEU A 36 -1.65 24.02 4.60
N PRO A 37 -1.30 24.16 3.31
CA PRO A 37 -2.23 24.69 2.34
C PRO A 37 -3.45 23.78 2.24
N ARG A 38 -4.64 24.37 2.26
CA ARG A 38 -5.88 23.64 1.98
C ARG A 38 -5.97 23.36 0.48
N ILE A 39 -5.47 22.21 0.06
CA ILE A 39 -5.53 21.74 -1.33
C ILE A 39 -6.84 20.98 -1.52
N ALA A 40 -7.62 21.33 -2.54
CA ALA A 40 -8.83 20.58 -2.85
C ALA A 40 -8.47 19.17 -3.40
N PRO A 41 -9.31 18.14 -3.23
CA PRO A 41 -8.99 16.78 -3.67
C PRO A 41 -8.55 16.66 -5.15
N TRP A 42 -9.05 17.52 -6.03
CA TRP A 42 -8.71 17.58 -7.46
C TRP A 42 -7.47 18.43 -7.79
N ASP A 43 -7.00 19.24 -6.84
CA ASP A 43 -5.81 20.10 -7.03
C ASP A 43 -4.51 19.38 -6.66
N PHE A 44 -4.60 18.19 -6.09
CA PHE A 44 -3.44 17.34 -5.86
C PHE A 44 -2.88 16.82 -7.19
N ARG A 45 -1.61 17.13 -7.47
CA ARG A 45 -0.89 16.71 -8.68
C ARG A 45 -0.20 15.37 -8.48
N TRP A 46 -0.99 14.33 -8.24
CA TRP A 46 -0.48 12.96 -8.11
C TRP A 46 0.03 12.41 -9.45
N ILE A 47 0.90 11.40 -9.41
CA ILE A 47 1.39 10.70 -10.62
C ILE A 47 0.28 9.86 -11.25
N GLY A 48 -0.72 9.44 -10.47
CA GLY A 48 -1.87 8.65 -10.92
C GLY A 48 -3.21 9.17 -10.39
N ALA A 49 -4.29 8.43 -10.62
CA ALA A 49 -5.64 8.79 -10.19
C ALA A 49 -5.86 8.73 -8.66
N GLU A 50 -4.91 8.14 -7.93
CA GLU A 50 -4.96 7.90 -6.49
C GLU A 50 -3.72 8.51 -5.83
N GLY A 51 -3.84 8.85 -4.55
CA GLY A 51 -2.71 9.30 -3.75
C GLY A 51 -1.61 8.23 -3.66
N PRO A 52 -0.36 8.62 -3.37
CA PRO A 52 0.81 7.74 -3.43
C PRO A 52 0.69 6.50 -2.52
N GLU A 53 -0.02 6.63 -1.41
CA GLU A 53 -0.25 5.56 -0.41
C GLU A 53 -1.70 5.07 -0.38
N THR A 54 -2.54 5.50 -1.33
CA THR A 54 -3.93 5.04 -1.38
C THR A 54 -4.02 3.73 -2.16
N ALA A 55 -4.50 2.70 -1.49
CA ALA A 55 -4.93 1.47 -2.13
C ALA A 55 -6.18 1.73 -2.98
N GLY A 56 -6.09 1.54 -4.30
CA GLY A 56 -7.24 1.69 -5.17
C GLY A 56 -8.41 0.76 -4.86
N TYR A 57 -9.60 1.35 -4.76
CA TYR A 57 -10.85 0.71 -4.31
C TYR A 57 -11.30 -0.49 -5.18
N GLY A 58 -10.76 -0.66 -6.39
CA GLY A 58 -11.18 -1.70 -7.34
C GLY A 58 -10.51 -3.07 -7.22
N ASN A 59 -9.54 -3.26 -6.31
CA ASN A 59 -8.68 -4.45 -6.34
C ASN A 59 -8.81 -5.40 -5.14
N ALA A 60 -9.68 -5.12 -4.18
CA ALA A 60 -9.93 -6.01 -3.05
C ALA A 60 -10.98 -7.07 -3.42
N HIS A 61 -10.56 -8.17 -4.03
CA HIS A 61 -11.43 -9.31 -4.29
C HIS A 61 -11.49 -10.23 -3.06
N TYR A 62 -12.66 -10.77 -2.70
CA TYR A 62 -12.80 -11.68 -1.55
C TYR A 62 -12.02 -12.99 -1.72
N LEU A 63 -11.71 -13.38 -2.97
CA LEU A 63 -10.84 -14.51 -3.31
C LEU A 63 -9.33 -14.17 -3.32
N MET A 64 -8.94 -12.94 -2.94
CA MET A 64 -7.52 -12.58 -2.90
C MET A 64 -6.75 -13.48 -1.95
N THR A 65 -5.71 -14.10 -2.49
CA THR A 65 -4.76 -14.90 -1.73
C THR A 65 -3.69 -14.00 -1.10
N PRO A 66 -2.97 -14.48 -0.08
CA PRO A 66 -1.80 -13.80 0.47
C PRO A 66 -0.86 -13.19 -0.58
N TRP A 67 -0.60 -13.95 -1.64
CA TRP A 67 0.27 -13.54 -2.72
C TRP A 67 -0.28 -12.33 -3.48
N HIS A 68 -1.57 -12.31 -3.81
CA HIS A 68 -2.20 -11.19 -4.50
C HIS A 68 -2.15 -9.90 -3.69
N ALA A 69 -2.38 -10.01 -2.39
CA ALA A 69 -2.37 -8.83 -1.53
C ALA A 69 -0.94 -8.32 -1.26
N LEU A 70 0.06 -9.21 -1.15
CA LEU A 70 1.46 -8.80 -1.12
C LEU A 70 1.93 -8.16 -2.43
N ARG A 71 1.45 -8.65 -3.57
CA ARG A 71 1.71 -8.01 -4.88
C ARG A 71 1.10 -6.61 -4.96
N PHE A 72 -0.09 -6.44 -4.38
CA PHE A 72 -0.76 -5.15 -4.30
C PHE A 72 -0.01 -4.19 -3.37
N ALA A 73 0.35 -4.64 -2.16
CA ALA A 73 1.18 -3.88 -1.23
C ALA A 73 2.49 -3.45 -1.90
N LEU A 74 3.21 -4.38 -2.53
CA LEU A 74 4.47 -4.09 -3.24
C LEU A 74 4.30 -2.98 -4.27
N LYS A 75 3.18 -2.98 -5.01
CA LYS A 75 2.88 -1.96 -6.01
C LYS A 75 2.66 -0.59 -5.37
N ASN A 76 1.98 -0.53 -4.22
CA ASN A 76 1.75 0.72 -3.50
C ASN A 76 3.05 1.24 -2.88
N GLU A 77 3.82 0.42 -2.16
CA GLU A 77 5.09 0.89 -1.56
C GLU A 77 6.08 1.35 -2.63
N THR A 78 6.12 0.66 -3.78
CA THR A 78 6.97 1.08 -4.91
C THR A 78 6.54 2.46 -5.44
N ARG A 79 5.23 2.72 -5.52
CA ARG A 79 4.70 4.02 -5.96
C ARG A 79 5.00 5.12 -4.94
N GLY A 80 4.83 4.84 -3.65
CA GLY A 80 5.17 5.77 -2.56
C GLY A 80 6.65 6.15 -2.61
N ARG A 81 7.54 5.15 -2.65
CA ARG A 81 8.99 5.34 -2.83
C ARG A 81 9.33 6.22 -4.02
N ASP A 82 8.80 5.89 -5.20
CA ASP A 82 9.12 6.60 -6.44
C ASP A 82 8.60 8.05 -6.42
N TYR A 83 7.45 8.27 -5.79
CA TYR A 83 6.91 9.61 -5.56
C TYR A 83 7.83 10.45 -4.66
N TYR A 84 8.19 9.94 -3.48
CA TYR A 84 9.06 10.66 -2.54
C TYR A 84 10.47 10.88 -3.11
N ALA A 85 11.04 9.88 -3.79
CA ALA A 85 12.33 10.02 -4.46
C ALA A 85 12.31 11.14 -5.51
N ARG A 86 11.21 11.27 -6.26
CA ARG A 86 11.05 12.36 -7.23
C ARG A 86 10.89 13.71 -6.54
N VAL A 87 10.09 13.81 -5.48
CA VAL A 87 9.96 15.06 -4.70
C VAL A 87 11.30 15.49 -4.12
N ALA A 88 12.12 14.55 -3.64
CA ALA A 88 13.46 14.84 -3.14
C ALA A 88 14.41 15.42 -4.20
N VAL A 89 14.19 15.12 -5.48
CA VAL A 89 14.99 15.63 -6.61
C VAL A 89 14.43 16.94 -7.16
N GLU A 90 13.09 17.07 -7.24
CA GLU A 90 12.42 18.21 -7.90
C GLU A 90 12.14 19.39 -6.96
N SER A 91 12.14 19.19 -5.64
CA SER A 91 11.85 20.24 -4.67
C SER A 91 12.95 21.31 -4.65
N SER A 92 12.54 22.57 -4.76
CA SER A 92 13.42 23.74 -4.56
C SER A 92 13.63 24.11 -3.08
N ASN A 93 12.83 23.53 -2.17
CA ASN A 93 12.99 23.71 -0.73
C ASN A 93 13.86 22.57 -0.16
N PRO A 94 15.03 22.88 0.44
CA PRO A 94 15.94 21.86 0.98
C PRO A 94 15.35 21.04 2.12
N ASP A 95 14.48 21.62 2.95
CA ASP A 95 13.85 20.90 4.06
C ASP A 95 12.84 19.86 3.54
N VAL A 96 12.05 20.24 2.53
CA VAL A 96 11.14 19.31 1.84
C VAL A 96 11.91 18.21 1.12
N ALA A 97 13.03 18.56 0.49
CA ALA A 97 13.89 17.57 -0.19
C ALA A 97 14.51 16.57 0.79
N ALA A 98 14.89 17.02 1.99
CA ALA A 98 15.43 16.16 3.04
C ALA A 98 14.35 15.18 3.57
N ILE A 99 13.17 15.69 3.93
CA ILE A 99 12.05 14.86 4.41
C ILE A 99 11.63 13.83 3.34
N ALA A 100 11.53 14.25 2.09
CA ALA A 100 11.18 13.35 0.99
C ALA A 100 12.25 12.28 0.74
N ARG A 101 13.53 12.54 1.05
CA ARG A 101 14.58 11.52 1.01
C ARG A 101 14.35 10.46 2.09
N GLU A 102 14.10 10.90 3.32
CA GLU A 102 13.84 10.00 4.44
C GLU A 102 12.66 9.07 4.15
N PHE A 103 11.55 9.62 3.65
CA PHE A 103 10.39 8.81 3.27
C PHE A 103 10.67 7.86 2.10
N ALA A 104 11.48 8.27 1.12
CA ALA A 104 11.88 7.36 0.04
C ALA A 104 12.76 6.19 0.55
N ASP A 105 13.59 6.43 1.56
CA ASP A 105 14.41 5.39 2.18
C ASP A 105 13.56 4.43 3.03
N GLU A 106 12.60 4.96 3.80
CA GLU A 106 11.62 4.17 4.55
C GLU A 106 10.79 3.25 3.63
N GLU A 107 10.23 3.82 2.56
CA GLU A 107 9.46 3.03 1.59
C GLU A 107 10.32 2.00 0.84
N SER A 108 11.62 2.25 0.69
CA SER A 108 12.54 1.26 0.13
C SER A 108 12.68 0.04 1.05
N GLU A 109 12.68 0.23 2.36
CA GLU A 109 12.67 -0.87 3.34
C GLU A 109 11.34 -1.63 3.32
N HIS A 110 10.20 -0.94 3.20
CA HIS A 110 8.90 -1.59 3.02
C HIS A 110 8.87 -2.45 1.75
N VAL A 111 9.33 -1.91 0.61
CA VAL A 111 9.46 -2.66 -0.65
C VAL A 111 10.33 -3.90 -0.47
N ARG A 112 11.46 -3.80 0.25
CA ARG A 112 12.34 -4.94 0.52
C ARG A 112 11.63 -6.01 1.34
N LEU A 113 10.99 -5.64 2.45
CA LEU A 113 10.25 -6.56 3.32
C LEU A 113 9.13 -7.29 2.58
N VAL A 114 8.34 -6.57 1.77
CA VAL A 114 7.26 -7.18 0.98
C VAL A 114 7.81 -8.14 -0.07
N ARG A 115 8.96 -7.84 -0.69
CA ARG A 115 9.65 -8.77 -1.61
C ARG A 115 10.12 -10.04 -0.90
N GLU A 116 10.66 -9.93 0.31
CA GLU A 116 11.07 -11.09 1.10
C GLU A 116 9.88 -11.98 1.43
N TRP A 117 8.74 -11.40 1.81
CA TRP A 117 7.51 -12.18 2.02
C TRP A 117 6.99 -12.84 0.75
N LEU A 118 7.08 -12.18 -0.41
CA LEU A 118 6.69 -12.77 -1.70
C LEU A 118 7.55 -13.96 -2.11
N VAL A 119 8.78 -14.10 -1.60
CA VAL A 119 9.62 -15.29 -1.84
C VAL A 119 9.10 -16.49 -1.03
N VAL A 120 8.59 -16.25 0.17
CA VAL A 120 8.12 -17.30 1.09
C VAL A 120 6.69 -17.71 0.79
N VAL A 121 5.86 -16.77 0.33
CA VAL A 121 4.45 -17.03 0.01
C VAL A 121 4.33 -17.63 -1.39
N ALA A 122 3.87 -18.88 -1.46
CA ALA A 122 3.65 -19.56 -2.74
C ALA A 122 2.60 -18.80 -3.59
N PRO A 123 2.82 -18.67 -4.91
CA PRO A 123 1.79 -18.17 -5.81
C PRO A 123 0.59 -19.13 -5.78
N PRO A 124 -0.64 -18.60 -5.88
CA PRO A 124 -1.83 -19.44 -5.92
C PRO A 124 -1.86 -20.30 -7.19
N GLU A 125 -2.58 -21.41 -7.14
CA GLU A 125 -2.85 -22.22 -8.33
C GLU A 125 -3.66 -21.41 -9.37
N HIS A 126 -3.57 -21.80 -10.64
CA HIS A 126 -4.03 -21.02 -11.81
C HIS A 126 -5.56 -20.82 -11.88
N ASP A 127 -6.30 -21.53 -11.02
CA ASP A 127 -7.75 -21.67 -10.93
C ASP A 127 -8.37 -20.96 -9.70
N TRP A 128 -7.62 -20.05 -9.05
CA TRP A 128 -8.05 -19.34 -7.85
C TRP A 128 -9.29 -18.44 -8.02
N ASP A 129 -9.70 -18.14 -9.26
CA ASP A 129 -10.84 -17.28 -9.62
C ASP A 129 -12.03 -18.05 -10.23
N LEU A 130 -11.95 -19.39 -10.31
CA LEU A 130 -13.02 -20.21 -10.84
C LEU A 130 -14.17 -20.37 -9.82
N GLU A 131 -15.22 -19.56 -9.98
CA GLU A 131 -16.52 -19.85 -9.35
C GLU A 131 -17.17 -21.06 -10.04
N LEU A 132 -17.11 -22.22 -9.39
CA LEU A 132 -18.06 -23.31 -9.62
C LEU A 132 -19.26 -23.09 -8.72
N ASP A 133 -20.06 -22.06 -9.00
CA ASP A 133 -21.34 -21.89 -8.33
C ASP A 133 -22.23 -23.09 -8.72
N PRO A 134 -22.61 -23.99 -7.79
CA PRO A 134 -23.44 -25.13 -8.13
C PRO A 134 -24.76 -24.59 -8.65
N PRO A 135 -25.30 -25.10 -9.78
CA PRO A 135 -26.60 -24.64 -10.26
C PRO A 135 -27.62 -24.85 -9.14
N ASN A 136 -28.17 -23.75 -8.63
CA ASN A 136 -29.27 -23.77 -7.67
C ASN A 136 -30.40 -24.57 -8.32
N GLN A 137 -30.58 -25.83 -7.93
CA GLN A 137 -31.71 -26.62 -8.39
C GLN A 137 -32.92 -26.18 -7.57
N PRO A 138 -33.94 -25.57 -8.20
CA PRO A 138 -35.18 -25.32 -7.49
C PRO A 138 -35.85 -26.65 -7.16
N GLU A 139 -36.27 -26.84 -5.91
CA GLU A 139 -37.35 -27.78 -5.57
C GLU A 139 -38.71 -27.24 -6.01
#